data_AF-A0A976HDN1-F1
#
_entry.id   AF-A0A976HDN1-F1
#
_cell.length_a   1.000
_cell.length_b   1.000
_cell.length_c   1.000
_cell.angle_alpha   90.00
_cell.angle_beta   90.00
_cell.angle_gamma   90.00
#
_symmetry.space_group_name_H-M   'P 1'
#
loop_
_entity.id
_entity.type
_entity.pdbx_description
1 polymer ?
#
loop_
_entity_poly.entity_id
_entity_poly.type
_entity_poly.pdbx_seq_one_letter_code
_entity_poly.pdbx_strand_id
1 'polypeptide(L)'
;KVIPTGFDHGTVTVIAAGKPHEVTTFRRDVETDGRRAVVAFSTDITEDAARRAFTMNALYADRHGTLIDPLQGLPDLQARHVRFVGDPETRIREDYLRILRFFRFHACYGDPEQGLDPEALAACAAFSAGLETISKERIGAEMRKLLAAPDPAPAVASMAAAGVLAQILPGADPRALAPLVHLEVDAPFRWLRRLAVLGGEAPATALRLSRHETRDLAQLRDAIGSMVSPAALGWQIGADLGADAILARAASFGTPPPPSWPAEVARGAAATFPVTAADLMPALQGEALGAQLQALEAQWLASNLTLSRDDLLKGA
;
A
#
# COMPACT_ATOMS: atom_id res chain seq x y z
N LYS A 1 -0.99 -33.60 7.05
CA LYS A 1 -0.34 -33.60 5.71
C LYS A 1 0.84 -32.65 5.76
N VAL A 2 2.01 -33.00 5.21
CA VAL A 2 3.18 -32.11 5.15
C VAL A 2 3.42 -31.71 3.70
N ILE A 3 3.66 -30.42 3.46
CA ILE A 3 3.98 -29.86 2.16
C ILE A 3 5.41 -29.28 2.25
N PRO A 4 6.34 -29.66 1.36
CA PRO A 4 7.73 -29.20 1.38
C PRO A 4 7.86 -27.75 0.87
N THR A 5 7.21 -26.81 1.53
CA THR A 5 7.25 -25.38 1.19
C THR A 5 8.54 -24.75 1.68
N GLY A 6 9.47 -24.43 0.78
CA GLY A 6 10.75 -23.83 1.17
C GLY A 6 11.66 -24.79 1.94
N PHE A 7 11.63 -26.08 1.58
CA PHE A 7 12.40 -27.14 2.22
C PHE A 7 13.91 -26.85 2.22
N ASP A 8 14.43 -26.30 1.13
CA ASP A 8 15.84 -25.88 1.00
C ASP A 8 16.23 -24.77 1.99
N HIS A 9 15.24 -24.08 2.55
CA HIS A 9 15.42 -23.06 3.60
C HIS A 9 15.05 -23.58 4.99
N GLY A 10 14.83 -24.89 5.15
CA GLY A 10 14.51 -25.53 6.42
C GLY A 10 13.06 -25.33 6.88
N THR A 11 12.14 -25.01 5.96
CA THR A 11 10.71 -24.81 6.26
C THR A 11 9.85 -25.91 5.65
N VAL A 12 8.82 -26.34 6.38
CA VAL A 12 7.74 -27.21 5.89
C VAL A 12 6.39 -26.66 6.34
N THR A 13 5.36 -26.82 5.51
CA THR A 13 3.98 -26.50 5.92
C THR A 13 3.31 -27.77 6.40
N VAL A 14 2.96 -27.82 7.68
CA VAL A 14 2.17 -28.88 8.31
C VAL A 14 0.70 -28.48 8.30
N ILE A 15 -0.14 -29.23 7.60
CA ILE A 15 -1.59 -29.08 7.65
C ILE A 15 -2.13 -29.97 8.78
N ALA A 16 -2.65 -29.34 9.83
CA ALA A 16 -3.28 -29.97 10.98
C ALA A 16 -4.70 -29.40 11.17
N ALA A 17 -5.71 -30.28 11.28
CA ALA A 17 -7.12 -29.88 11.40
C ALA A 17 -7.58 -28.85 10.33
N GLY A 18 -7.10 -29.00 9.08
CA GLY A 18 -7.40 -28.09 7.97
C GLY A 18 -6.66 -26.75 8.02
N LYS A 19 -5.84 -26.48 9.04
CA LYS A 19 -5.06 -25.25 9.20
C LYS A 19 -3.59 -25.46 8.80
N PRO A 20 -3.00 -24.57 7.99
CA PRO A 20 -1.58 -24.61 7.67
C PRO A 20 -0.73 -24.03 8.82
N HIS A 21 0.37 -24.70 9.16
CA HIS A 21 1.38 -24.24 10.10
C HIS A 21 2.75 -24.31 9.42
N GLU A 22 3.44 -23.17 9.31
CA GLU A 22 4.83 -23.16 8.85
C GLU A 22 5.75 -23.56 10.01
N VAL A 23 6.49 -24.65 9.84
CA VAL A 23 7.46 -25.16 10.80
C VAL A 23 8.84 -24.99 10.18
N THR A 24 9.66 -24.14 10.80
CA THR A 24 11.02 -23.84 10.35
C THR A 24 12.01 -24.26 11.44
N THR A 25 13.02 -25.04 11.07
CA THR A 25 14.11 -25.38 12.01
C THR A 25 14.91 -24.12 12.38
N PHE A 26 15.48 -24.10 13.58
CA PHE A 26 16.43 -23.05 13.97
C PHE A 26 17.63 -23.04 13.04
N ARG A 27 18.18 -21.86 12.81
CA ARG A 27 19.29 -21.63 11.88
C ARG A 27 20.31 -20.69 12.50
N ARG A 28 21.57 -20.84 12.12
CA ARG A 28 22.66 -19.89 12.38
C ARG A 28 23.32 -19.44 11.09
N ASP A 29 23.95 -18.28 11.12
CA ASP A 29 24.75 -17.79 9.99
C ASP A 29 26.14 -18.45 10.03
N VAL A 30 26.66 -18.85 8.86
CA VAL A 30 27.94 -19.60 8.76
C VAL A 30 29.05 -18.74 8.19
N GLU A 31 28.80 -18.06 7.06
CA GLU A 31 29.58 -16.95 6.47
C GLU A 31 28.94 -16.53 5.13
N THR A 32 29.18 -15.29 4.70
CA THR A 32 28.62 -14.70 3.47
C THR A 32 29.70 -14.43 2.43
N ASP A 33 29.69 -15.14 1.29
CA ASP A 33 30.09 -14.52 0.03
C ASP A 33 28.88 -13.74 -0.49
N GLY A 34 29.13 -12.52 -0.97
CA GLY A 34 28.21 -11.37 -0.93
C GLY A 34 26.90 -11.43 -1.73
N ARG A 35 26.30 -12.60 -1.98
CA ARG A 35 24.96 -12.70 -2.60
C ARG A 35 23.96 -13.61 -1.89
N ARG A 36 24.37 -14.48 -0.95
CA ARG A 36 23.43 -15.29 -0.12
C ARG A 36 24.01 -15.58 1.26
N ALA A 37 23.23 -15.34 2.31
CA ALA A 37 23.53 -15.87 3.64
C ALA A 37 23.51 -17.40 3.58
N VAL A 38 24.67 -18.04 3.79
CA VAL A 38 24.74 -19.49 3.99
C VAL A 38 24.28 -19.77 5.41
N VAL A 39 23.15 -20.47 5.52
CA VAL A 39 22.53 -20.82 6.79
C VAL A 39 22.81 -22.28 7.12
N ALA A 40 23.27 -22.55 8.34
CA ALA A 40 23.31 -23.91 8.89
C ALA A 40 22.13 -24.09 9.84
N PHE A 41 21.64 -25.32 9.95
CA PHE A 41 20.68 -25.65 10.99
C PHE A 41 21.33 -25.61 12.36
N SER A 42 20.56 -25.12 13.32
CA SER A 42 20.94 -25.02 14.72
C SER A 42 19.90 -25.72 15.59
N THR A 43 20.30 -26.04 16.81
CA THR A 43 19.43 -26.47 17.90
C THR A 43 19.33 -25.41 19.00
N ASP A 44 20.07 -24.31 18.87
CA ASP A 44 20.06 -23.19 19.81
C ASP A 44 19.12 -22.08 19.33
N ILE A 45 18.14 -21.76 20.19
CA ILE A 45 17.18 -20.69 19.95
C ILE A 45 17.85 -19.31 19.92
N THR A 46 18.95 -19.14 20.65
CA THR A 46 19.71 -17.89 20.73
C THR A 46 20.36 -17.58 19.40
N GLU A 47 20.92 -18.59 18.72
CA GLU A 47 21.49 -18.45 17.38
C GLU A 47 20.40 -18.07 16.35
N ASP A 48 19.21 -18.68 16.43
CA ASP A 48 18.08 -18.31 15.57
C ASP A 48 17.52 -16.92 15.88
N ALA A 49 17.58 -16.49 17.14
CA ALA A 49 17.15 -15.16 17.54
C ALA A 49 18.10 -14.09 17.00
N ALA A 50 19.41 -14.33 17.07
CA ALA A 50 20.46 -13.37 16.70
C ALA A 50 20.46 -12.97 15.21
N ARG A 51 19.93 -13.85 14.36
CA ARG A 51 19.80 -13.61 12.90
C ARG A 51 18.51 -12.89 12.50
N ARG A 52 17.60 -12.59 13.43
CA ARG A 52 16.33 -11.92 13.14
C ARG A 52 16.55 -10.43 12.92
N ALA A 53 15.58 -9.81 12.25
CA ALA A 53 15.69 -8.39 11.92
C ALA A 53 15.54 -7.52 13.18
N PHE A 54 14.47 -7.69 13.94
CA PHE A 54 14.11 -6.79 15.05
C PHE A 54 13.98 -7.54 16.36
N THR A 55 14.37 -6.90 17.45
CA THR A 55 14.35 -7.46 18.82
C THR A 55 12.96 -7.97 19.21
N MET A 56 11.92 -7.18 18.96
CA MET A 56 10.52 -7.57 19.19
C MET A 56 10.03 -8.76 18.36
N ASN A 57 10.73 -9.13 17.27
CA ASN A 57 10.42 -10.31 16.45
C ASN A 57 11.28 -11.53 16.81
N ALA A 58 12.19 -11.39 17.77
CA ALA A 58 13.08 -12.43 18.28
C ALA A 58 12.58 -13.02 19.61
N LEU A 59 11.26 -12.99 19.80
CA LEU A 59 10.55 -13.56 20.94
C LEU A 59 9.93 -14.90 20.55
N TYR A 60 9.97 -15.85 21.47
CA TYR A 60 9.46 -17.21 21.27
C TYR A 60 8.51 -17.60 22.40
N ALA A 61 7.64 -18.56 22.14
CA ALA A 61 6.78 -19.12 23.18
C ALA A 61 6.81 -20.65 23.09
N ASP A 62 6.87 -21.31 24.25
CA ASP A 62 6.70 -22.75 24.30
C ASP A 62 5.21 -23.15 24.18
N ARG A 63 4.93 -24.46 24.18
CA ARG A 63 3.56 -24.99 24.09
C ARG A 63 2.67 -24.66 25.30
N HIS A 64 3.25 -24.19 26.39
CA HIS A 64 2.55 -23.78 27.61
C HIS A 64 2.31 -22.28 27.66
N GLY A 65 2.80 -21.52 26.68
CA GLY A 65 2.71 -20.06 26.64
C GLY A 65 3.83 -19.36 27.42
N THR A 66 4.85 -20.09 27.87
CA THR A 66 6.03 -19.48 28.50
C THR A 66 6.79 -18.68 27.46
N LEU A 67 6.96 -17.38 27.71
CA LEU A 67 7.77 -16.50 26.87
C LEU A 67 9.26 -16.83 27.05
N ILE A 68 9.96 -17.00 25.94
CA ILE A 68 11.40 -17.19 25.87
C ILE A 68 11.97 -16.00 25.11
N ASP A 69 12.77 -15.19 25.79
CA ASP A 69 13.38 -13.97 25.27
C ASP A 69 14.91 -14.03 25.38
N PRO A 70 15.58 -14.70 24.43
CA PRO A 70 17.03 -14.92 24.49
C PRO A 70 17.85 -13.63 24.31
N LEU A 71 17.24 -12.57 23.77
CA LEU A 71 17.92 -11.32 23.40
C LEU A 71 17.43 -10.09 24.15
N GLN A 72 16.55 -10.27 25.14
CA GLN A 72 15.93 -9.17 25.91
C GLN A 72 15.17 -8.17 25.01
N GLY A 73 14.39 -8.67 24.06
CA GLY A 73 13.55 -7.88 23.15
C GLY A 73 12.17 -7.51 23.71
N LEU A 74 11.75 -8.09 24.84
CA LEU A 74 10.45 -7.80 25.45
C LEU A 74 10.30 -6.33 25.88
N PRO A 75 11.31 -5.66 26.48
CA PRO A 75 11.22 -4.23 26.79
C PRO A 75 10.95 -3.36 25.55
N ASP A 76 11.62 -3.66 24.42
CA ASP A 76 11.40 -2.95 23.16
C ASP A 76 9.97 -3.16 22.64
N LEU A 77 9.43 -4.39 22.74
CA LEU A 77 8.04 -4.67 22.38
C LEU A 77 7.05 -3.87 23.25
N GLN A 78 7.27 -3.84 24.57
CA GLN A 78 6.42 -3.10 25.50
C GLN A 78 6.49 -1.59 25.27
N ALA A 79 7.68 -1.07 24.99
CA ALA A 79 7.91 0.32 24.63
C ALA A 79 7.50 0.64 23.18
N ARG A 80 7.09 -0.36 22.39
CA ARG A 80 6.79 -0.20 20.96
C ARG A 80 7.96 0.42 20.18
N HIS A 81 9.19 0.09 20.58
CA HIS A 81 10.43 0.57 19.99
C HIS A 81 10.95 -0.43 18.96
N VAL A 82 10.87 -0.09 17.68
CA VAL A 82 11.33 -0.98 16.59
C VAL A 82 12.84 -0.84 16.44
N ARG A 83 13.60 -1.76 17.03
CA ARG A 83 15.07 -1.78 17.01
C ARG A 83 15.62 -3.04 16.37
N PHE A 84 16.74 -2.93 15.65
CA PHE A 84 17.43 -4.06 15.05
C PHE A 84 18.07 -4.96 16.13
N VAL A 85 18.19 -6.26 15.82
CA VAL A 85 19.01 -7.17 16.64
C VAL A 85 20.48 -6.91 16.35
N GLY A 86 21.26 -6.55 17.38
CA GLY A 86 22.68 -6.23 17.22
C GLY A 86 22.90 -4.98 16.36
N ASP A 87 23.91 -5.01 15.50
CA ASP A 87 24.29 -3.90 14.64
C ASP A 87 23.36 -3.73 13.41
N PRO A 88 22.67 -2.58 13.24
CA PRO A 88 21.77 -2.35 12.12
C PRO A 88 22.42 -2.51 10.73
N GLU A 89 23.67 -2.10 10.56
CA GLU A 89 24.38 -2.22 9.28
C GLU A 89 24.53 -3.69 8.88
N THR A 90 25.01 -4.53 9.80
CA THR A 90 25.16 -5.97 9.61
C THR A 90 23.81 -6.61 9.31
N ARG A 91 22.73 -6.15 9.97
CA ARG A 91 21.37 -6.60 9.67
C ARG A 91 20.91 -6.21 8.27
N ILE A 92 21.16 -4.99 7.84
CA ILE A 92 20.72 -4.52 6.52
C ILE A 92 21.49 -5.21 5.40
N ARG A 93 22.80 -5.38 5.53
CA ARG A 93 23.64 -6.01 4.49
C ARG A 93 23.28 -7.45 4.17
N GLU A 94 22.70 -8.19 5.12
CA GLU A 94 22.21 -9.56 4.88
C GLU A 94 20.94 -9.61 4.01
N ASP A 95 20.04 -8.64 4.17
CA ASP A 95 18.82 -8.51 3.36
C ASP A 95 18.37 -7.05 3.37
N TYR A 96 18.70 -6.31 2.31
CA TYR A 96 18.36 -4.89 2.20
C TYR A 96 16.85 -4.63 2.29
N LEU A 97 15.98 -5.63 2.07
CA LEU A 97 14.54 -5.49 2.31
C LEU A 97 14.21 -5.16 3.78
N ARG A 98 15.12 -5.44 4.72
CA ARG A 98 14.97 -5.06 6.13
C ARG A 98 14.82 -3.55 6.33
N ILE A 99 15.34 -2.73 5.41
CA ILE A 99 15.10 -1.28 5.39
C ILE A 99 13.60 -0.99 5.27
N LEU A 100 12.91 -1.54 4.26
CA LEU A 100 11.47 -1.32 4.11
C LEU A 100 10.67 -1.95 5.24
N ARG A 101 11.12 -3.10 5.75
CA ARG A 101 10.49 -3.73 6.91
C ARG A 101 10.59 -2.83 8.14
N PHE A 102 11.69 -2.14 8.38
CA PHE A 102 11.84 -1.22 9.51
C PHE A 102 10.75 -0.15 9.50
N PHE A 103 10.60 0.56 8.37
CA PHE A 103 9.54 1.57 8.21
C PHE A 103 8.14 0.97 8.33
N ARG A 104 7.88 -0.21 7.74
CA ARG A 104 6.60 -0.90 7.88
C ARG A 104 6.30 -1.28 9.33
N PHE A 105 7.25 -1.88 10.03
CA PHE A 105 7.07 -2.29 11.43
C PHE A 105 6.85 -1.06 12.31
N HIS A 106 7.55 0.03 12.06
CA HIS A 106 7.30 1.30 12.76
C HIS A 106 5.89 1.82 12.50
N ALA A 107 5.44 1.89 11.24
CA ALA A 107 4.08 2.31 10.91
C ALA A 107 2.98 1.43 11.53
N CYS A 108 3.22 0.13 11.70
CA CYS A 108 2.24 -0.79 12.27
C CYS A 108 2.26 -0.86 13.80
N TYR A 109 3.44 -0.82 14.41
CA TYR A 109 3.65 -1.19 15.81
C TYR A 109 4.45 -0.16 16.61
N GLY A 110 5.12 0.78 15.95
CA GLY A 110 5.91 1.83 16.59
C GLY A 110 5.08 2.72 17.50
N ASP A 111 5.69 3.27 18.54
CA ASP A 111 5.14 4.42 19.27
C ASP A 111 5.46 5.70 18.49
N PRO A 112 4.45 6.45 17.99
CA PRO A 112 4.69 7.70 17.27
C PRO A 112 5.38 8.76 18.14
N GLU A 113 5.18 8.76 19.46
CA GLU A 113 5.75 9.76 20.37
C GLU A 113 7.26 9.55 20.59
N GLN A 114 7.74 8.31 20.47
CA GLN A 114 9.17 7.99 20.58
C GLN A 114 9.91 8.19 19.25
N GLY A 115 9.19 8.31 18.14
CA GLY A 115 9.78 8.40 16.81
C GLY A 115 10.46 7.11 16.36
N LEU A 116 11.30 7.22 15.32
CA LEU A 116 12.06 6.09 14.79
C LEU A 116 13.39 5.94 15.53
N ASP A 117 13.86 4.71 15.68
CA ASP A 117 15.18 4.43 16.25
C ASP A 117 16.29 5.15 15.43
N PRO A 118 17.09 6.05 16.05
CA PRO A 118 18.05 6.88 15.31
C PRO A 118 19.16 6.08 14.62
N GLU A 119 19.68 5.03 15.28
CA GLU A 119 20.75 4.19 14.73
C GLU A 119 20.23 3.38 13.53
N ALA A 120 19.04 2.80 13.66
CA ALA A 120 18.37 2.10 12.57
C ALA A 120 18.08 3.03 11.39
N LEU A 121 17.60 4.26 11.64
CA LEU A 121 17.32 5.24 10.59
C LEU A 121 18.60 5.67 9.86
N ALA A 122 19.68 5.93 10.61
CA ALA A 122 20.98 6.28 10.03
C ALA A 122 21.52 5.14 9.13
N ALA A 123 21.44 3.90 9.59
CA ALA A 123 21.85 2.74 8.80
C ALA A 123 20.94 2.56 7.56
N CYS A 124 19.63 2.75 7.69
CA CYS A 124 18.69 2.70 6.56
C CYS A 124 19.04 3.74 5.48
N ALA A 125 19.40 4.96 5.88
CA ALA A 125 19.84 6.01 4.96
C ALA A 125 21.15 5.62 4.25
N ALA A 126 22.17 5.22 5.02
CA ALA A 126 23.49 4.88 4.51
C ALA A 126 23.49 3.68 3.52
N PHE A 127 22.60 2.70 3.75
CA PHE A 127 22.54 1.47 2.97
C PHE A 127 21.37 1.38 1.99
N SER A 128 20.62 2.48 1.81
CA SER A 128 19.43 2.57 0.94
C SER A 128 19.69 2.11 -0.50
N ALA A 129 20.88 2.39 -1.06
CA ALA A 129 21.24 2.00 -2.42
C ALA A 129 21.16 0.48 -2.64
N GLY A 130 21.41 -0.34 -1.62
CA GLY A 130 21.34 -1.80 -1.72
C GLY A 130 19.93 -2.34 -2.02
N LEU A 131 18.88 -1.53 -1.89
CA LEU A 131 17.53 -1.87 -2.32
C LEU A 131 17.43 -2.17 -3.83
N GLU A 132 18.37 -1.67 -4.65
CA GLU A 132 18.43 -1.99 -6.08
C GLU A 132 18.62 -3.49 -6.37
N THR A 133 19.20 -4.22 -5.41
CA THR A 133 19.45 -5.67 -5.50
C THR A 133 18.21 -6.50 -5.18
N ILE A 134 17.17 -5.88 -4.63
CA ILE A 134 15.95 -6.55 -4.18
C ILE A 134 14.93 -6.58 -5.32
N SER A 135 14.26 -7.72 -5.48
CA SER A 135 13.24 -7.85 -6.53
C SER A 135 12.07 -6.89 -6.30
N LYS A 136 11.54 -6.33 -7.39
CA LYS A 136 10.44 -5.37 -7.36
C LYS A 136 9.16 -5.96 -6.75
N GLU A 137 8.97 -7.27 -6.86
CA GLU A 137 7.87 -7.99 -6.23
C GLU A 137 7.96 -7.93 -4.69
N ARG A 138 9.17 -8.09 -4.13
CA ARG A 138 9.40 -7.98 -2.68
C ARG A 138 9.25 -6.53 -2.20
N ILE A 139 9.78 -5.57 -2.97
CA ILE A 139 9.61 -4.13 -2.70
C ILE A 139 8.12 -3.77 -2.69
N GLY A 140 7.38 -4.14 -3.74
CA GLY A 140 5.94 -3.88 -3.87
C GLY A 140 5.12 -4.54 -2.76
N ALA A 141 5.47 -5.76 -2.34
CA ALA A 141 4.81 -6.43 -1.22
C ALA A 141 4.98 -5.69 0.11
N GLU A 142 6.17 -5.16 0.40
CA GLU A 142 6.41 -4.37 1.61
C GLU A 142 5.75 -2.99 1.53
N MET A 143 5.81 -2.31 0.39
CA MET A 143 5.11 -1.03 0.18
C MET A 143 3.60 -1.14 0.33
N ARG A 144 2.99 -2.21 -0.18
CA ARG A 144 1.55 -2.48 -0.01
C ARG A 144 1.18 -2.61 1.47
N LYS A 145 2.00 -3.31 2.27
CA LYS A 145 1.76 -3.46 3.71
C LYS A 145 2.01 -2.17 4.47
N LEU A 146 3.07 -1.43 4.13
CA LEU A 146 3.38 -0.14 4.72
C LEU A 146 2.21 0.83 4.52
N LEU A 147 1.77 1.01 3.27
CA LEU A 147 0.67 1.91 2.95
C LEU A 147 -0.69 1.42 3.49
N ALA A 148 -0.81 0.15 3.89
CA ALA A 148 -1.98 -0.40 4.56
C ALA A 148 -1.93 -0.28 6.10
N ALA A 149 -0.83 0.20 6.70
CA ALA A 149 -0.73 0.42 8.15
C ALA A 149 -1.73 1.48 8.63
N PRO A 150 -2.16 1.52 9.90
CA PRO A 150 -3.12 2.51 10.38
C PRO A 150 -2.72 3.96 10.04
N ASP A 151 -1.49 4.34 10.37
CA ASP A 151 -0.88 5.62 9.99
C ASP A 151 0.54 5.41 9.42
N PRO A 152 0.70 5.42 8.09
CA PRO A 152 2.01 5.30 7.45
C PRO A 152 2.74 6.64 7.33
N ALA A 153 2.10 7.78 7.62
CA ALA A 153 2.62 9.08 7.24
C ALA A 153 3.97 9.41 7.91
N PRO A 154 4.19 9.17 9.23
CA PRO A 154 5.49 9.41 9.85
C PRO A 154 6.59 8.55 9.23
N ALA A 155 6.33 7.25 9.03
CA ALA A 155 7.31 6.32 8.48
C ALA A 155 7.68 6.68 7.03
N VAL A 156 6.70 7.00 6.17
CA VAL A 156 6.96 7.38 4.77
C VAL A 156 7.64 8.75 4.67
N ALA A 157 7.32 9.69 5.57
CA ALA A 157 8.04 10.96 5.66
C ALA A 157 9.51 10.75 6.06
N SER A 158 9.80 9.87 7.02
CA SER A 158 11.16 9.48 7.37
C SER A 158 11.87 8.75 6.23
N MET A 159 11.18 7.90 5.46
CA MET A 159 11.75 7.31 4.24
C MET A 159 12.15 8.35 3.21
N ALA A 160 11.33 9.39 3.02
CA ALA A 160 11.65 10.49 2.11
C ALA A 160 12.87 11.28 2.58
N ALA A 161 12.90 11.65 3.87
CA ALA A 161 14.03 12.38 4.47
C ALA A 161 15.35 11.58 4.43
N ALA A 162 15.28 10.26 4.59
CA ALA A 162 16.43 9.36 4.51
C ALA A 162 16.85 9.00 3.06
N GLY A 163 16.14 9.50 2.04
CA GLY A 163 16.38 9.19 0.63
C GLY A 163 15.92 7.79 0.19
N VAL A 164 15.43 6.96 1.11
CA VAL A 164 14.95 5.59 0.85
C VAL A 164 13.76 5.59 -0.12
N LEU A 165 12.82 6.53 0.04
CA LEU A 165 11.64 6.60 -0.82
C LEU A 165 12.01 6.86 -2.28
N ALA A 166 12.97 7.76 -2.53
CA ALA A 166 13.42 8.10 -3.87
C ALA A 166 14.12 6.93 -4.58
N GLN A 167 14.75 6.01 -3.83
CA GLN A 167 15.39 4.82 -4.40
C GLN A 167 14.38 3.80 -4.93
N ILE A 168 13.23 3.65 -4.26
CA ILE A 168 12.22 2.64 -4.63
C ILE A 168 11.13 3.20 -5.55
N LEU A 169 10.83 4.48 -5.42
CA LEU A 169 9.75 5.15 -6.13
C LEU A 169 10.14 6.62 -6.38
N PRO A 170 10.99 6.87 -7.39
CA PRO A 170 11.40 8.22 -7.77
C PRO A 170 10.20 9.14 -8.00
N GLY A 171 10.31 10.41 -7.59
CA GLY A 171 9.24 11.41 -7.75
C GLY A 171 8.05 11.25 -6.81
N ALA A 172 8.12 10.34 -5.84
CA ALA A 172 7.10 10.22 -4.79
C ALA A 172 7.20 11.35 -3.75
N ASP A 173 6.06 11.75 -3.20
CA ASP A 173 5.92 12.85 -2.25
C ASP A 173 5.00 12.48 -1.06
N PRO A 174 5.51 12.44 0.18
CA PRO A 174 4.71 12.03 1.34
C PRO A 174 3.72 13.09 1.84
N ARG A 175 3.78 14.35 1.38
CA ARG A 175 3.07 15.48 2.02
C ARG A 175 1.56 15.31 2.15
N ALA A 176 0.94 14.67 1.17
CA ALA A 176 -0.51 14.44 1.16
C ALA A 176 -0.95 13.25 2.04
N LEU A 177 -0.03 12.41 2.53
CA LEU A 177 -0.40 11.21 3.31
C LEU A 177 -1.00 11.57 4.67
N ALA A 178 -0.39 12.48 5.44
CA ALA A 178 -0.93 12.84 6.76
C ALA A 178 -2.34 13.45 6.69
N PRO A 179 -2.62 14.43 5.79
CA PRO A 179 -3.98 14.89 5.56
C PRO A 179 -4.93 13.78 5.12
N LEU A 180 -4.48 12.87 4.25
CA LEU A 180 -5.31 11.74 3.81
C LEU A 180 -5.68 10.82 4.98
N VAL A 181 -4.72 10.46 5.85
CA VAL A 181 -4.99 9.63 7.03
C VAL A 181 -6.07 10.25 7.92
N HIS A 182 -6.05 11.57 8.10
CA HIS A 182 -7.10 12.28 8.84
C HIS A 182 -8.49 12.22 8.17
N LEU A 183 -8.54 12.21 6.84
CA LEU A 183 -9.78 12.12 6.08
C LEU A 183 -10.32 10.69 5.96
N GLU A 184 -9.49 9.67 6.24
CA GLU A 184 -9.83 8.25 6.10
C GLU A 184 -10.51 7.63 7.33
N VAL A 185 -10.82 8.40 8.38
CA VAL A 185 -11.33 7.88 9.67
C VAL A 185 -12.51 6.92 9.52
N ASP A 186 -13.45 7.23 8.63
CA ASP A 186 -14.65 6.41 8.37
C ASP A 186 -14.57 5.58 7.07
N ALA A 187 -13.41 5.56 6.42
CA ALA A 187 -13.20 4.90 5.14
C ALA A 187 -12.41 3.59 5.30
N PRO A 188 -12.66 2.57 4.46
CA PRO A 188 -11.82 1.38 4.46
C PRO A 188 -10.37 1.74 4.11
N PHE A 189 -9.41 1.10 4.78
CA PHE A 189 -7.99 1.27 4.47
C PHE A 189 -7.69 0.72 3.07
N ARG A 190 -7.35 1.63 2.15
CA ARG A 190 -6.97 1.28 0.79
C ARG A 190 -5.59 1.80 0.46
N TRP A 191 -4.64 0.87 0.45
CA TRP A 191 -3.25 1.16 0.14
C TRP A 191 -3.07 1.84 -1.24
N LEU A 192 -3.95 1.55 -2.20
CA LEU A 192 -3.90 2.13 -3.55
C LEU A 192 -4.26 3.63 -3.56
N ARG A 193 -5.21 4.07 -2.73
CA ARG A 193 -5.54 5.49 -2.54
C ARG A 193 -4.33 6.27 -2.00
N ARG A 194 -3.65 5.68 -1.00
CA ARG A 194 -2.43 6.24 -0.43
C ARG A 194 -1.27 6.24 -1.42
N LEU A 195 -1.14 5.21 -2.26
CA LEU A 195 -0.17 5.21 -3.37
C LEU A 195 -0.50 6.31 -4.40
N ALA A 196 -1.78 6.57 -4.67
CA ALA A 196 -2.18 7.60 -5.63
C ALA A 196 -1.75 9.01 -5.20
N VAL A 197 -1.91 9.36 -3.92
CA VAL A 197 -1.44 10.67 -3.39
C VAL A 197 0.07 10.73 -3.20
N LEU A 198 0.71 9.58 -2.93
CA LEU A 198 2.17 9.46 -2.85
C LEU A 198 2.82 9.68 -4.22
N GLY A 199 2.15 9.28 -5.29
CA GLY A 199 2.59 9.53 -6.67
C GLY A 199 3.75 8.66 -7.11
N GLY A 200 4.79 9.29 -7.67
CA GLY A 200 5.96 8.63 -8.21
C GLY A 200 5.90 8.27 -9.70
N GLU A 201 7.09 8.02 -10.24
CA GLU A 201 7.37 7.63 -11.62
C GLU A 201 7.12 6.13 -11.81
N ALA A 202 6.26 5.80 -12.79
CA ALA A 202 5.93 4.42 -13.15
C ALA A 202 5.68 3.44 -11.97
N PRO A 203 4.83 3.76 -10.98
CA PRO A 203 4.59 2.93 -9.80
C PRO A 203 4.13 1.50 -10.16
N ALA A 204 3.39 1.35 -11.25
CA ALA A 204 2.98 0.05 -11.79
C ALA A 204 4.16 -0.91 -11.99
N THR A 205 5.24 -0.39 -12.59
CA THR A 205 6.46 -1.15 -12.87
C THR A 205 7.34 -1.24 -11.64
N ALA A 206 7.49 -0.14 -10.89
CA ALA A 206 8.36 -0.08 -9.71
C ALA A 206 7.92 -1.06 -8.61
N LEU A 207 6.60 -1.20 -8.41
CA LEU A 207 6.01 -2.01 -7.34
C LEU A 207 5.34 -3.31 -7.83
N ARG A 208 5.47 -3.64 -9.12
CA ARG A 208 4.88 -4.84 -9.75
C ARG A 208 3.38 -4.96 -9.46
N LEU A 209 2.64 -3.93 -9.83
CA LEU A 209 1.19 -3.90 -9.66
C LEU A 209 0.51 -4.89 -10.60
N SER A 210 -0.59 -5.48 -10.13
CA SER A 210 -1.48 -6.25 -10.99
C SER A 210 -2.11 -5.35 -12.07
N ARG A 211 -2.68 -5.97 -13.11
CA ARG A 211 -3.42 -5.24 -14.16
C ARG A 211 -4.58 -4.42 -13.60
N HIS A 212 -5.26 -4.95 -12.59
CA HIS A 212 -6.36 -4.26 -11.93
C HIS A 212 -5.86 -3.06 -11.11
N GLU A 213 -4.85 -3.24 -10.26
CA GLU A 213 -4.24 -2.15 -9.49
C GLU A 213 -3.66 -1.06 -10.40
N THR A 214 -3.09 -1.43 -11.54
CA THR A 214 -2.54 -0.47 -12.53
C THR A 214 -3.64 0.40 -13.13
N ARG A 215 -4.75 -0.22 -13.55
CA ARG A 215 -5.91 0.48 -14.10
C ARG A 215 -6.53 1.41 -13.04
N ASP A 216 -6.78 0.89 -11.85
CA ASP A 216 -7.42 1.65 -10.78
C ASP A 216 -6.54 2.82 -10.32
N LEU A 217 -5.23 2.63 -10.23
CA LEU A 217 -4.29 3.71 -9.91
C LEU A 217 -4.28 4.81 -10.98
N ALA A 218 -4.34 4.44 -12.26
CA ALA A 218 -4.43 5.41 -13.35
C ALA A 218 -5.72 6.23 -13.26
N GLN A 219 -6.87 5.56 -13.08
CA GLN A 219 -8.17 6.22 -12.90
C GLN A 219 -8.17 7.17 -11.69
N LEU A 220 -7.58 6.75 -10.56
CA LEU A 220 -7.45 7.60 -9.37
C LEU A 220 -6.57 8.83 -9.64
N ARG A 221 -5.42 8.67 -10.28
CA ARG A 221 -4.51 9.79 -10.57
C ARG A 221 -5.14 10.81 -11.51
N ASP A 222 -5.84 10.35 -12.54
CA ASP A 222 -6.59 11.20 -13.46
C ASP A 222 -7.73 11.93 -12.73
N ALA A 223 -8.46 11.22 -11.86
CA ALA A 223 -9.55 11.79 -11.09
C ALA A 223 -9.10 12.81 -10.04
N ILE A 224 -7.95 12.60 -9.38
CA ILE A 224 -7.38 13.56 -8.43
C ILE A 224 -7.15 14.91 -9.10
N GLY A 225 -6.55 14.91 -10.30
CA GLY A 225 -6.25 16.14 -11.05
C GLY A 225 -7.42 16.77 -11.79
N SER A 226 -8.60 16.15 -11.79
CA SER A 226 -9.77 16.62 -12.55
C SER A 226 -10.73 17.46 -11.71
N MET A 227 -11.60 18.22 -12.40
CA MET A 227 -12.71 18.98 -11.79
C MET A 227 -14.03 18.22 -11.85
N VAL A 228 -13.99 16.90 -12.04
CA VAL A 228 -15.18 16.05 -12.14
C VAL A 228 -15.90 16.02 -10.79
N SER A 229 -17.24 16.18 -10.82
CA SER A 229 -18.08 16.19 -9.63
C SER A 229 -18.11 14.82 -8.93
N PRO A 230 -18.45 14.76 -7.63
CA PRO A 230 -18.52 13.48 -6.92
C PRO A 230 -19.49 12.49 -7.58
N ALA A 231 -20.65 12.94 -8.07
CA ALA A 231 -21.60 12.06 -8.75
C ALA A 231 -21.05 11.56 -10.10
N ALA A 232 -20.42 12.42 -10.90
CA ALA A 232 -19.81 11.99 -12.14
C ALA A 232 -18.67 10.98 -11.90
N LEU A 233 -17.85 11.15 -10.86
CA LEU A 233 -16.87 10.14 -10.46
C LEU A 233 -17.52 8.80 -10.10
N GLY A 234 -18.58 8.84 -9.27
CA GLY A 234 -19.33 7.63 -8.92
C GLY A 234 -19.83 6.88 -10.15
N TRP A 235 -20.33 7.60 -11.16
CA TRP A 235 -20.83 7.01 -12.40
C TRP A 235 -19.71 6.44 -13.28
N GLN A 236 -18.60 7.19 -13.45
CA GLN A 236 -17.53 6.82 -14.37
C GLN A 236 -16.64 5.69 -13.85
N ILE A 237 -16.33 5.69 -12.55
CA ILE A 237 -15.33 4.79 -11.95
C ILE A 237 -15.86 3.98 -10.76
N GLY A 238 -17.15 4.09 -10.47
CA GLY A 238 -17.83 3.36 -9.39
C GLY A 238 -17.69 4.03 -8.02
N ALA A 239 -18.50 3.55 -7.06
CA ALA A 239 -18.59 4.15 -5.73
C ALA A 239 -17.25 4.14 -4.98
N ASP A 240 -16.56 3.00 -4.96
CA ASP A 240 -15.32 2.86 -4.19
C ASP A 240 -14.19 3.76 -4.73
N LEU A 241 -13.89 3.69 -6.03
CA LEU A 241 -12.82 4.51 -6.63
C LEU A 241 -13.22 5.99 -6.68
N GLY A 242 -14.51 6.30 -6.85
CA GLY A 242 -15.01 7.67 -6.78
C GLY A 242 -14.80 8.27 -5.38
N ALA A 243 -15.09 7.51 -4.32
CA ALA A 243 -14.82 7.92 -2.95
C ALA A 243 -13.32 8.10 -2.71
N ASP A 244 -12.52 7.15 -3.17
CA ASP A 244 -11.06 7.22 -3.06
C ASP A 244 -10.49 8.47 -3.73
N ALA A 245 -11.00 8.83 -4.92
CA ALA A 245 -10.59 10.02 -5.65
C ALA A 245 -10.95 11.33 -4.92
N ILE A 246 -12.14 11.42 -4.31
CA ILE A 246 -12.55 12.62 -3.56
C ILE A 246 -11.64 12.83 -2.34
N LEU A 247 -11.38 11.78 -1.56
CA LEU A 247 -10.52 11.85 -0.38
C LEU A 247 -9.07 12.17 -0.77
N ALA A 248 -8.56 11.52 -1.82
CA ALA A 248 -7.23 11.77 -2.34
C ALA A 248 -7.07 13.21 -2.87
N ARG A 249 -8.06 13.73 -3.60
CA ARG A 249 -8.10 15.13 -4.08
C ARG A 249 -8.07 16.11 -2.91
N ALA A 250 -8.93 15.91 -1.92
CA ALA A 250 -8.99 16.75 -0.72
C ALA A 250 -7.63 16.81 -0.01
N ALA A 251 -6.98 15.67 0.18
CA ALA A 251 -5.66 15.56 0.78
C ALA A 251 -4.56 16.24 -0.06
N SER A 252 -4.54 16.00 -1.38
CA SER A 252 -3.53 16.55 -2.30
C SER A 252 -3.59 18.08 -2.42
N PHE A 253 -4.79 18.67 -2.35
CA PHE A 253 -4.98 20.11 -2.47
C PHE A 253 -5.15 20.83 -1.12
N GLY A 254 -5.18 20.11 0.00
CA GLY A 254 -5.41 20.70 1.32
C GLY A 254 -6.77 21.39 1.44
N THR A 255 -7.79 20.84 0.78
CA THR A 255 -9.16 21.37 0.81
C THR A 255 -10.12 20.32 1.38
N PRO A 256 -11.06 20.69 2.25
CA PRO A 256 -12.03 19.73 2.77
C PRO A 256 -12.92 19.22 1.63
N PRO A 257 -13.30 17.93 1.63
CA PRO A 257 -14.21 17.42 0.62
C PRO A 257 -15.62 18.04 0.81
N PRO A 258 -16.43 18.17 -0.26
CA PRO A 258 -17.77 18.75 -0.16
C PRO A 258 -18.67 17.96 0.80
N PRO A 259 -19.49 18.57 1.67
CA PRO A 259 -20.25 17.83 2.69
C PRO A 259 -21.13 16.68 2.17
N SER A 260 -21.72 16.84 0.98
CA SER A 260 -22.58 15.85 0.32
C SER A 260 -21.84 14.78 -0.50
N TRP A 261 -20.50 14.83 -0.54
CA TRP A 261 -19.73 13.99 -1.45
C TRP A 261 -20.04 12.49 -1.36
N PRO A 262 -20.26 11.86 -0.17
CA PRO A 262 -20.49 10.42 -0.11
C PRO A 262 -21.83 10.05 -0.78
N ALA A 263 -22.88 10.84 -0.51
CA ALA A 263 -24.20 10.64 -1.08
C ALA A 263 -24.21 10.90 -2.60
N GLU A 264 -23.44 11.89 -3.06
CA GLU A 264 -23.32 12.17 -4.49
C GLU A 264 -22.56 11.08 -5.25
N VAL A 265 -21.44 10.58 -4.72
CA VAL A 265 -20.74 9.43 -5.29
C VAL A 265 -21.66 8.21 -5.37
N ALA A 266 -22.39 7.90 -4.30
CA ALA A 266 -23.34 6.80 -4.28
C ALA A 266 -24.47 6.98 -5.31
N ARG A 267 -25.03 8.19 -5.42
CA ARG A 267 -26.04 8.54 -6.43
C ARG A 267 -25.52 8.31 -7.84
N GLY A 268 -24.31 8.77 -8.11
CA GLY A 268 -23.67 8.60 -9.42
C GLY A 268 -23.41 7.15 -9.78
N ALA A 269 -22.89 6.36 -8.83
CA ALA A 269 -22.63 4.94 -9.03
C ALA A 269 -23.89 4.12 -9.31
N ALA A 270 -25.06 4.59 -8.85
CA ALA A 270 -26.37 3.98 -9.12
C ALA A 270 -27.07 4.57 -10.35
N ALA A 271 -26.51 5.62 -10.98
CA ALA A 271 -27.16 6.31 -12.08
C ALA A 271 -26.98 5.55 -13.41
N THR A 272 -27.99 5.64 -14.27
CA THR A 272 -27.97 5.12 -15.64
C THR A 272 -28.18 6.29 -16.58
N PHE A 273 -27.35 6.39 -17.63
CA PHE A 273 -27.52 7.41 -18.66
C PHE A 273 -28.90 7.25 -19.33
N PRO A 274 -29.74 8.30 -19.35
CA PRO A 274 -31.15 8.14 -19.68
C PRO A 274 -31.47 8.14 -21.19
N VAL A 275 -30.47 8.36 -22.05
CA VAL A 275 -30.63 8.37 -23.52
C VAL A 275 -29.97 7.12 -24.12
N THR A 276 -30.66 6.49 -25.07
CA THR A 276 -30.18 5.33 -25.81
C THR A 276 -30.07 5.64 -27.31
N ALA A 277 -29.33 4.81 -28.04
CA ALA A 277 -29.25 4.91 -29.50
C ALA A 277 -30.63 4.90 -30.19
N ALA A 278 -31.60 4.15 -29.63
CA ALA A 278 -32.94 4.05 -30.18
C ALA A 278 -33.71 5.38 -30.15
N ASP A 279 -33.35 6.29 -29.23
CA ASP A 279 -34.00 7.58 -29.10
C ASP A 279 -33.63 8.57 -30.21
N LEU A 280 -32.48 8.34 -30.87
CA LEU A 280 -31.94 9.19 -31.93
C LEU A 280 -32.08 8.56 -33.32
N MET A 281 -32.46 7.28 -33.37
CA MET A 281 -32.70 6.56 -34.62
C MET A 281 -34.16 6.73 -35.10
N PRO A 282 -34.39 6.75 -36.42
CA PRO A 282 -33.42 6.60 -37.51
C PRO A 282 -32.75 7.91 -37.95
N ALA A 283 -33.06 9.03 -37.28
CA ALA A 283 -32.63 10.38 -37.68
C ALA A 283 -31.10 10.53 -37.73
N LEU A 284 -30.39 9.90 -36.80
CA LEU A 284 -28.93 9.80 -36.79
C LEU A 284 -28.49 8.34 -36.90
N GLN A 285 -27.38 8.11 -37.62
CA GLN A 285 -26.81 6.77 -37.84
C GLN A 285 -25.28 6.83 -37.90
N GLY A 286 -24.63 5.69 -37.69
CA GLY A 286 -23.17 5.55 -37.82
C GLY A 286 -22.41 6.48 -36.88
N GLU A 287 -21.38 7.13 -37.41
CA GLU A 287 -20.50 8.04 -36.66
C GLU A 287 -21.26 9.23 -36.03
N ALA A 288 -22.23 9.80 -36.75
CA ALA A 288 -23.02 10.92 -36.26
C ALA A 288 -23.87 10.57 -35.02
N LEU A 289 -24.39 9.34 -34.97
CA LEU A 289 -25.11 8.83 -33.79
C LEU A 289 -24.19 8.72 -32.57
N GLY A 290 -22.99 8.15 -32.77
CA GLY A 290 -22.00 8.03 -31.70
C GLY A 290 -21.55 9.39 -31.16
N ALA A 291 -21.28 10.34 -32.05
CA ALA A 291 -20.91 11.71 -31.69
C ALA A 291 -22.01 12.42 -30.89
N GLN A 292 -23.28 12.26 -31.30
CA GLN A 292 -24.40 12.87 -30.58
C GLN A 292 -24.61 12.24 -29.20
N LEU A 293 -24.51 10.91 -29.07
CA LEU A 293 -24.59 10.25 -27.77
C LEU A 293 -23.50 10.75 -26.81
N GLN A 294 -22.26 10.90 -27.29
CA GLN A 294 -21.17 11.46 -26.50
C GLN A 294 -21.42 12.91 -26.09
N ALA A 295 -21.98 13.73 -26.98
CA ALA A 295 -22.34 15.11 -26.68
C ALA A 295 -23.43 15.20 -25.59
N LEU A 296 -24.46 14.35 -25.66
CA LEU A 296 -25.53 14.28 -24.65
C LEU A 296 -25.01 13.73 -23.31
N GLU A 297 -24.11 12.76 -23.33
CA GLU A 297 -23.45 12.27 -22.12
C GLU A 297 -22.62 13.38 -21.45
N ALA A 298 -21.87 14.16 -22.23
CA ALA A 298 -21.12 15.31 -21.72
C ALA A 298 -22.04 16.38 -21.11
N GLN A 299 -23.20 16.66 -21.71
CA GLN A 299 -24.22 17.56 -21.15
C GLN A 299 -24.80 17.00 -19.84
N TRP A 300 -25.07 15.69 -19.78
CA TRP A 300 -25.57 15.04 -18.57
C TRP A 300 -24.56 15.08 -17.43
N LEU A 301 -23.27 14.82 -17.71
CA LEU A 301 -22.16 14.99 -16.77
C LEU A 301 -22.05 16.44 -16.28
N ALA A 302 -22.12 17.42 -17.18
CA ALA A 302 -22.10 18.84 -16.84
C ALA A 302 -23.29 19.26 -15.95
N SER A 303 -24.42 18.59 -16.08
CA SER A 303 -25.59 18.77 -15.20
C SER A 303 -25.47 18.07 -13.85
N ASN A 304 -24.33 17.47 -13.51
CA ASN A 304 -24.17 16.64 -12.31
C ASN A 304 -25.18 15.47 -12.28
N LEU A 305 -25.42 14.87 -13.45
CA LEU A 305 -26.30 13.72 -13.66
C LEU A 305 -27.78 13.99 -13.30
N THR A 306 -28.25 15.23 -13.46
CA THR A 306 -29.64 15.59 -13.09
C THR A 306 -30.60 15.73 -14.27
N LEU A 307 -30.10 15.99 -15.48
CA LEU A 307 -30.98 16.13 -16.65
C LEU A 307 -31.70 14.82 -16.96
N SER A 308 -33.01 14.94 -17.25
CA SER A 308 -33.83 13.83 -17.70
C SER A 308 -33.59 13.52 -19.18
N ARG A 309 -34.11 12.38 -19.64
CA ARG A 309 -34.12 12.02 -21.08
C ARG A 309 -34.70 13.16 -21.93
N ASP A 310 -35.86 13.69 -21.54
CA ASP A 310 -36.56 14.69 -22.32
C ASP A 310 -35.81 16.03 -22.33
N ASP A 311 -35.12 16.39 -21.25
CA ASP A 311 -34.33 17.62 -21.22
C ASP A 311 -33.09 17.53 -22.10
N LEU A 312 -32.45 16.35 -22.19
CA LEU A 312 -31.34 16.10 -23.10
C LEU A 312 -31.79 16.10 -24.56
N LEU A 313 -32.93 15.49 -24.87
CA LEU A 313 -33.43 15.39 -26.24
C LEU A 313 -34.01 16.72 -26.79
N LYS A 314 -34.43 17.65 -25.93
CA LYS A 314 -34.89 18.99 -26.39
C LYS A 314 -33.79 19.82 -27.05
N GLY A 315 -32.53 19.54 -26.75
CA GLY A 315 -31.36 20.21 -27.34
C GLY A 315 -30.61 19.36 -28.38
N ALA A 316 -31.13 18.19 -28.74
CA ALA A 316 -30.48 17.18 -29.57
C ALA A 316 -30.88 17.23 -31.05
#